data_AF-A0A3M1AQL5-F1
#
_entry.id   AF-A0A3M1AQL5-F1
#
_cell.length_a   1.000
_cell.length_b   1.000
_cell.length_c   1.000
_cell.angle_alpha   90.00
_cell.angle_beta   90.00
_cell.angle_gamma   90.00
#
_symmetry.space_group_name_H-M   'P 1'
#
loop_
_entity.id
_entity.type
_entity.pdbx_description
1 polymer ?
#
loop_
_entity_poly.entity_id
_entity_poly.type
_entity_poly.pdbx_seq_one_letter_code
_entity_poly.pdbx_strand_id
1 'polypeptide(L)'
;MRFSFFEKWQERFRAFEEHPEIERWLTLVRPAPPYDRDALIAACITVTSMLSLILLSGISLLSLGTLFVALLLIFLILSQVFGIELRFDPSMLYY
;
A
#
# COMPACT_ATOMS: atom_id res chain seq x y z
N MET A 1 14.88 8.78 -29.22
CA MET A 1 15.63 8.04 -28.18
C MET A 1 14.90 6.72 -27.98
N ARG A 2 15.44 5.62 -28.51
CA ARG A 2 14.76 4.31 -28.59
C ARG A 2 14.78 3.65 -27.20
N PHE A 3 13.69 2.96 -26.82
CA PHE A 3 13.39 2.42 -25.49
C PHE A 3 14.34 1.28 -25.02
N SER A 4 15.64 1.54 -24.90
CA SER A 4 16.65 0.57 -24.42
C SER A 4 16.40 0.10 -22.97
N PHE A 5 15.68 0.90 -22.19
CA PHE A 5 15.19 0.51 -20.87
C PHE A 5 14.28 -0.72 -20.94
N PHE A 6 13.39 -0.79 -21.94
CA PHE A 6 12.40 -1.85 -22.06
C PHE A 6 13.04 -3.18 -22.50
N GLU A 7 14.00 -3.12 -23.42
CA GLU A 7 14.80 -4.27 -23.87
C GLU A 7 15.62 -4.86 -22.70
N LYS A 8 16.31 -4.00 -21.95
CA LYS A 8 17.09 -4.43 -20.76
C LYS A 8 16.20 -4.95 -19.63
N TRP A 9 14.99 -4.41 -19.50
CA TRP A 9 14.00 -4.90 -18.55
C TRP A 9 13.47 -6.28 -18.96
N GLN A 10 13.20 -6.50 -20.24
CA GLN A 10 12.79 -7.81 -20.77
C GLN A 10 13.89 -8.87 -20.65
N GLU A 11 15.16 -8.53 -20.91
CA GLU A 11 16.29 -9.43 -20.71
C GLU A 11 16.42 -9.88 -19.26
N ARG A 12 16.27 -8.94 -18.31
CA ARG A 12 16.28 -9.27 -16.87
C ARG A 12 15.11 -10.16 -16.47
N PHE A 13 13.93 -9.98 -17.06
CA PHE A 13 12.77 -10.83 -16.81
C PHE A 13 12.97 -12.26 -17.33
N ARG A 14 13.54 -12.42 -18.53
CA ARG A 14 13.88 -13.76 -19.05
C ARG A 14 14.96 -14.44 -18.22
N ALA A 15 16.00 -13.70 -17.83
CA ALA A 15 17.04 -14.23 -16.95
C ALA A 15 16.48 -14.62 -15.57
N PHE A 16 15.47 -13.90 -15.08
CA PHE A 16 14.76 -14.24 -13.85
C PHE A 16 14.00 -15.58 -14.02
N GLU A 17 13.25 -15.74 -15.10
CA GLU A 17 12.44 -16.94 -15.40
C GLU A 17 13.26 -18.24 -15.52
N GLU A 18 14.54 -18.15 -15.90
CA GLU A 18 15.46 -19.30 -16.00
C GLU A 18 16.03 -19.77 -14.65
N HIS A 19 15.71 -19.12 -13.52
CA HIS A 19 16.22 -19.53 -12.21
C HIS A 19 15.38 -20.67 -11.58
N PRO A 20 15.97 -21.87 -11.37
CA PRO A 20 15.28 -23.00 -10.72
C PRO A 20 14.94 -22.75 -9.24
N GLU A 21 15.47 -21.67 -8.66
CA GLU A 21 15.11 -21.22 -7.32
C GLU A 21 13.67 -20.71 -7.24
N ILE A 22 13.09 -20.22 -8.35
CA ILE A 22 11.69 -19.75 -8.38
C ILE A 22 10.73 -20.90 -8.07
N GLU A 23 11.02 -22.12 -8.53
CA GLU A 23 10.23 -23.32 -8.19
C GLU A 23 10.28 -23.62 -6.68
N ARG A 24 11.44 -23.37 -6.05
CA ARG A 24 11.64 -23.49 -4.60
C ARG A 24 10.91 -22.41 -3.81
N TRP A 25 10.81 -21.18 -4.34
CA TRP A 25 10.00 -20.11 -3.74
C TRP A 25 8.50 -20.35 -3.95
N LEU A 26 8.09 -20.83 -5.12
CA LEU A 26 6.71 -21.17 -5.44
C LEU A 26 6.19 -22.32 -4.57
N THR A 27 7.05 -23.27 -4.19
CA THR A 27 6.70 -24.33 -3.23
C THR A 27 6.51 -23.81 -1.80
N LEU A 28 7.12 -22.68 -1.42
CA LEU A 28 6.83 -22.00 -0.14
C LEU A 28 5.50 -21.21 -0.18
N VAL A 29 5.10 -20.74 -1.36
CA VAL A 29 3.83 -20.04 -1.58
C VAL A 29 2.68 -21.02 -1.86
N ARG A 30 2.95 -22.30 -2.09
CA ARG A 30 1.91 -23.31 -2.23
C ARG A 30 1.05 -23.30 -0.96
N PRO A 31 -0.27 -23.12 -1.11
CA PRO A 31 -1.16 -23.06 0.04
C PRO A 31 -1.12 -24.42 0.76
N ALA A 32 -0.64 -24.43 1.99
CA ALA A 32 -0.61 -25.63 2.81
C ALA A 32 -2.05 -26.17 3.00
N PRO A 33 -2.26 -27.50 3.12
CA PRO A 33 -3.61 -28.03 3.41
C PRO A 33 -4.17 -27.39 4.69
N PRO A 34 -5.48 -27.05 4.76
CA PRO A 34 -6.61 -27.55 3.96
C PRO A 34 -6.94 -26.75 2.69
N TYR A 35 -6.21 -25.67 2.39
CA TYR A 35 -6.49 -24.77 1.27
C TYR A 35 -6.32 -25.43 -0.12
N ASP A 36 -5.56 -26.52 -0.19
CA ASP A 36 -5.27 -27.28 -1.42
C ASP A 36 -6.37 -28.30 -1.77
N ARG A 37 -7.30 -28.60 -0.85
CA ARG A 37 -8.24 -29.73 -1.00
C ARG A 37 -9.62 -29.33 -1.47
N ASP A 38 -10.15 -28.21 -0.98
CA ASP A 38 -11.52 -27.78 -1.27
C ASP A 38 -11.57 -26.38 -1.89
N ALA A 39 -11.86 -26.33 -3.19
CA ALA A 39 -11.98 -25.08 -3.95
C ALA A 39 -13.02 -24.11 -3.36
N LEU A 40 -14.08 -24.64 -2.73
CA LEU A 40 -15.11 -23.83 -2.06
C LEU A 40 -14.57 -23.14 -0.80
N ILE A 41 -13.72 -23.83 -0.03
CA ILE A 41 -13.10 -23.25 1.17
C ILE A 41 -12.10 -22.18 0.78
N ALA A 42 -11.29 -22.44 -0.24
CA ALA A 42 -10.35 -21.45 -0.79
C ALA A 42 -11.07 -20.20 -1.33
N ALA A 43 -12.18 -20.38 -2.05
CA ALA A 43 -13.00 -19.28 -2.56
C ALA A 43 -13.67 -18.47 -1.44
N CYS A 44 -14.19 -19.15 -0.41
CA CYS A 44 -14.80 -18.47 0.73
C CYS A 44 -13.78 -17.58 1.47
N ILE A 45 -12.59 -18.13 1.74
CA ILE A 45 -11.53 -17.40 2.46
C ILE A 45 -11.05 -16.21 1.65
N THR A 46 -10.83 -16.37 0.34
CA THR A 46 -10.44 -15.25 -0.53
C THR A 46 -11.47 -14.13 -0.52
N VAL A 47 -12.77 -14.44 -0.62
CA VAL A 47 -13.84 -13.44 -0.52
C VAL A 47 -13.84 -12.75 0.85
N THR A 48 -13.73 -13.51 1.94
CA THR A 48 -13.67 -12.94 3.30
C THR A 48 -12.44 -12.05 3.49
N SER A 49 -11.28 -12.46 2.97
CA SER A 49 -10.05 -11.67 3.03
C SER A 49 -10.18 -10.38 2.21
N MET A 50 -10.73 -10.44 1.00
CA MET A 50 -10.99 -9.25 0.19
C MET A 50 -11.94 -8.28 0.91
N LEU A 51 -13.02 -8.79 1.50
CA LEU A 51 -13.96 -7.97 2.28
C LEU A 51 -13.27 -7.32 3.48
N SER A 52 -12.43 -8.07 4.21
CA SER A 52 -11.68 -7.56 5.35
C SER A 52 -10.71 -6.44 4.94
N LEU A 53 -10.03 -6.58 3.80
CA LEU A 53 -9.14 -5.55 3.26
C LEU A 53 -9.90 -4.29 2.85
N ILE A 54 -11.08 -4.44 2.24
CA ILE A 54 -11.94 -3.30 1.86
C ILE A 54 -12.38 -2.54 3.11
N LEU A 55 -12.84 -3.26 4.15
CA LEU A 55 -13.25 -2.64 5.41
C LEU A 55 -12.07 -1.95 6.10
N LEU A 56 -10.90 -2.59 6.14
CA LEU A 56 -9.70 -2.02 6.73
C LEU A 56 -9.25 -0.75 5.99
N SER A 57 -9.33 -0.75 4.66
CA SER A 57 -9.06 0.43 3.83
C SER A 57 -10.02 1.58 4.18
N GLY A 58 -11.32 1.30 4.30
CA GLY A 58 -12.31 2.29 4.74
C GLY A 58 -12.02 2.86 6.12
N ILE A 59 -11.67 2.01 7.09
CA ILE A 59 -11.29 2.44 8.45
C ILE A 59 -10.04 3.31 8.41
N SER A 60 -9.04 2.94 7.61
CA SER A 60 -7.81 3.72 7.45
C SER A 60 -8.10 5.12 6.90
N LEU A 61 -8.96 5.23 5.88
CA LEU A 61 -9.37 6.52 5.31
C LEU A 61 -10.13 7.37 6.32
N LEU A 62 -11.06 6.77 7.07
CA LEU A 62 -11.78 7.46 8.12
C LEU A 62 -10.85 7.95 9.22
N SER A 63 -9.92 7.10 9.67
CA SER A 63 -8.92 7.49 10.67
C SER A 63 -8.05 8.64 10.20
N LEU A 64 -7.65 8.66 8.92
CA LEU A 64 -6.90 9.76 8.33
C LEU A 64 -7.73 11.05 8.29
N GLY A 65 -9.02 10.95 7.94
CA GLY A 65 -9.97 12.06 8.00
C GLY A 65 -10.16 12.60 9.43
N THR A 66 -10.34 11.72 10.41
CA THR A 66 -10.46 12.10 11.83
C THR A 66 -9.19 12.78 12.32
N LEU A 67 -8.01 12.25 11.98
CA LEU A 67 -6.73 12.87 12.31
C LEU A 67 -6.63 14.26 11.68
N PHE A 68 -6.95 14.40 10.40
CA PHE A 68 -6.95 15.70 9.72
C PHE A 68 -7.89 16.72 10.39
N VAL A 69 -9.11 16.30 10.74
CA VAL A 69 -10.05 17.15 11.46
C VAL A 69 -9.52 17.53 12.84
N ALA A 70 -8.91 16.59 13.58
CA ALA A 70 -8.30 16.87 14.87
C ALA A 70 -7.17 17.91 14.75
N LEU A 71 -6.31 17.78 13.74
CA LEU A 71 -5.27 18.77 13.44
C LEU A 71 -5.86 20.14 13.10
N LEU A 72 -6.94 20.20 12.31
CA LEU A 72 -7.63 21.46 12.03
C LEU A 72 -8.22 22.09 13.29
N LEU A 73 -8.83 21.29 14.17
CA LEU A 73 -9.35 21.80 15.44
C LEU A 73 -8.23 22.36 16.32
N ILE A 74 -7.11 21.65 16.42
CA ILE A 74 -5.93 22.12 17.15
C ILE A 74 -5.42 23.42 16.53
N PHE A 75 -5.31 23.49 15.20
CA PHE A 75 -4.92 24.70 14.49
C PHE A 75 -5.85 25.88 14.81
N LEU A 76 -7.16 25.66 14.75
CA LEU A 76 -8.14 26.69 15.07
C LEU A 76 -8.06 27.14 16.52
N ILE A 77 -7.82 26.21 17.46
CA ILE A 77 -7.60 26.57 18.87
C ILE A 77 -6.33 27.42 19.00
N LEU A 78 -5.22 27.01 18.38
CA LEU A 78 -3.98 27.78 18.39
C LEU A 78 -4.14 29.17 17.78
N SER A 79 -4.83 29.27 16.65
CA SER A 79 -4.99 30.55 15.95
C SER A 79 -5.99 31.46 16.65
N GLN A 80 -7.13 30.94 17.08
CA GLN A 80 -8.22 31.76 17.65
C GLN A 80 -8.01 32.06 19.13
N VAL A 81 -7.51 31.10 19.92
CA VAL A 81 -7.35 31.28 21.37
C VAL A 81 -5.97 31.85 21.71
N PHE A 82 -4.92 31.37 21.04
CA PHE A 82 -3.54 31.80 21.32
C PHE A 82 -3.02 32.85 20.35
N GLY A 83 -3.76 33.18 19.28
CA GLY A 83 -3.32 34.17 18.29
C GLY A 83 -2.12 33.72 17.46
N ILE A 84 -1.82 32.41 17.42
CA ILE A 84 -0.65 31.88 16.71
C ILE A 84 -0.97 31.78 15.22
N GLU A 85 -0.27 32.56 14.39
CA GLU A 85 -0.37 32.52 12.93
C GLU A 85 0.72 31.63 12.34
N LEU A 86 0.33 30.57 11.61
CA LEU A 86 1.25 29.79 10.79
C LEU A 86 1.49 30.51 9.46
N ARG A 87 2.64 31.19 9.34
CA ARG A 87 3.10 31.76 8.07
C ARG A 87 3.91 30.72 7.31
N PHE A 88 3.38 30.28 6.18
CA PHE A 88 4.14 29.48 5.22
C PHE A 88 4.95 30.42 4.33
N ASP A 89 6.25 30.49 4.56
CA ASP A 89 7.18 31.26 3.71
C ASP A 89 7.75 30.34 2.61
N PRO A 90 7.38 30.53 1.33
CA PRO A 90 7.85 29.70 0.23
C PRO A 90 9.35 29.87 -0.04
N SER A 91 10.01 30.89 0.50
CA SER A 91 11.46 31.06 0.38
C SER A 91 12.27 30.00 1.13
N MET A 92 11.65 29.28 2.10
CA MET A 92 12.31 28.20 2.84
C MET A 92 12.41 26.87 2.07
N LEU A 93 11.75 26.73 0.91
CA LEU A 93 11.80 25.54 0.06
C LEU A 93 12.96 25.56 -0.95
N TYR A 94 13.66 26.69 -1.10
CA TYR A 94 14.72 26.91 -2.09
C TYR A 94 16.13 27.02 -1.48
N TYR A 95 16.31 26.57 -0.23
CA TYR A 95 17.63 26.49 0.44
C TYR A 95 18.09 25.05 0.64
#